data_AF-A0A3C0TSC6-F1
#
_entry.id   AF-A0A3C0TSC6-F1
#
_cell.length_a   1.000
_cell.length_b   1.000
_cell.length_c   1.000
_cell.angle_alpha   90.00
_cell.angle_beta   90.00
_cell.angle_gamma   90.00
#
_symmetry.space_group_name_H-M   'P 1'
#
loop_
_entity.id
_entity.type
_entity.pdbx_description
1 polymer ?
#
loop_
_entity_poly.entity_id
_entity_poly.type
_entity_poly.pdbx_seq_one_letter_code
_entity_poly.pdbx_strand_id
1 'polypeptide(L)'
;MLSGKVKDRASNEDIVHFSGDTRLFATDLRYTWAPTGNPRETEILLQGEYFWRNEEGAYTDTDAATGSVPFDEHSDGWYLQGVYKFLPQWRIGYRYSRLDSPSVPVGLVGSALDSDGHNPTAHALMADWTNSEFSRLRLQYNHERTEKGGEDDQILLQYVMSIGAHGAHKY
;
A
#
# COMPACT_ATOMS: atom_id res chain seq x y z
N MET A 1 -11.71 11.47 8.62
CA MET A 1 -12.40 10.24 9.02
C MET A 1 -13.46 9.93 7.99
N LEU A 2 -13.41 8.74 7.42
CA LEU A 2 -14.37 8.21 6.46
C LEU A 2 -15.21 7.14 7.15
N SER A 3 -16.50 7.06 6.84
CA SER A 3 -17.39 6.03 7.36
C SER A 3 -18.32 5.53 6.26
N GLY A 4 -18.61 4.23 6.25
CA GLY A 4 -19.53 3.62 5.30
C GLY A 4 -20.29 2.48 5.93
N LYS A 5 -21.54 2.31 5.51
CA LYS A 5 -22.36 1.15 5.84
C LYS A 5 -22.47 0.27 4.60
N VAL A 6 -22.17 -1.01 4.73
CA VAL A 6 -22.24 -1.96 3.63
C VAL A 6 -23.15 -3.11 3.97
N LYS A 7 -23.97 -3.48 3.00
CA LYS A 7 -24.69 -4.74 3.00
C LYS A 7 -24.00 -5.62 1.96
N ASP A 8 -23.37 -6.69 2.44
CA ASP A 8 -22.82 -7.77 1.61
C ASP A 8 -21.66 -7.35 0.69
N ARG A 9 -20.56 -6.86 1.28
CA ARG A 9 -19.30 -6.63 0.57
C ARG A 9 -18.60 -7.96 0.33
N ALA A 10 -18.58 -8.41 -0.91
CA ALA A 10 -17.77 -9.53 -1.36
C ALA A 10 -16.27 -9.19 -1.44
N SER A 11 -15.41 -10.15 -1.09
CA SER A 11 -13.95 -10.09 -1.16
C SER A 11 -13.36 -11.49 -1.28
N ASN A 12 -12.04 -11.58 -1.54
CA ASN A 12 -11.32 -12.85 -1.72
C ASN A 12 -12.03 -13.75 -2.76
N GLU A 13 -12.16 -13.29 -4.01
CA GLU A 13 -12.86 -14.07 -5.06
C GLU A 13 -14.33 -14.42 -4.76
N ASP A 14 -15.04 -13.55 -4.04
CA ASP A 14 -16.47 -13.71 -3.70
C ASP A 14 -16.77 -14.81 -2.67
N ILE A 15 -15.75 -15.31 -1.95
CA ILE A 15 -15.97 -16.30 -0.87
C ILE A 15 -16.13 -15.66 0.51
N VAL A 16 -15.62 -14.44 0.73
CA VAL A 16 -15.71 -13.72 2.00
C VAL A 16 -16.66 -12.52 1.88
N HIS A 17 -17.71 -12.52 2.70
CA HIS A 17 -18.75 -11.51 2.73
C HIS A 17 -18.75 -10.71 4.03
N PHE A 18 -18.82 -9.38 3.95
CA PHE A 18 -18.97 -8.49 5.11
C PHE A 18 -20.27 -7.71 5.06
N SER A 19 -20.99 -7.65 6.18
CA SER A 19 -22.13 -6.75 6.37
C SER A 19 -21.99 -5.99 7.67
N GLY A 20 -21.99 -4.65 7.61
CA GLY A 20 -21.75 -3.83 8.79
C GLY A 20 -21.36 -2.39 8.48
N ASP A 21 -20.78 -1.77 9.48
CA ASP A 21 -20.29 -0.39 9.46
C ASP A 21 -18.75 -0.40 9.50
N THR A 22 -18.12 0.34 8.58
CA THR A 22 -16.67 0.51 8.51
C THR A 22 -16.31 1.97 8.78
N ARG A 23 -15.32 2.19 9.64
CA ARG A 23 -14.73 3.50 9.91
C ARG A 23 -13.25 3.47 9.56
N LEU A 24 -12.78 4.47 8.81
CA LEU A 24 -11.37 4.61 8.38
C LEU A 24 -10.83 5.98 8.76
N PHE A 25 -9.66 5.98 9.39
CA PHE A 25 -8.83 7.16 9.60
C PHE A 25 -7.52 6.94 8.84
N ALA A 26 -7.02 7.99 8.19
CA ALA A 26 -5.72 7.97 7.53
C ALA A 26 -5.05 9.34 7.66
N THR A 27 -3.72 9.34 7.73
CA THR A 27 -2.88 10.53 7.73
C THR A 27 -1.68 10.31 6.84
N ASP A 28 -1.32 11.32 6.07
CA ASP A 28 -0.16 11.32 5.19
C ASP A 28 0.83 12.43 5.57
N LEU A 29 2.11 12.20 5.27
CA LEU A 29 3.16 13.19 5.41
C LEU A 29 4.12 13.10 4.23
N ARG A 30 4.49 14.26 3.69
CA ARG A 30 5.49 14.39 2.64
C ARG A 30 6.46 15.51 2.96
N TYR A 31 7.75 15.19 2.94
CA TYR A 31 8.85 16.13 3.17
C TYR A 31 9.85 16.06 2.02
N THR A 32 10.21 17.21 1.46
CA THR A 32 11.20 17.32 0.38
C THR A 32 12.32 18.23 0.82
N TRP A 33 13.55 17.74 0.72
CA TRP A 33 14.75 18.50 1.00
C TRP A 33 15.67 18.48 -0.22
N ALA A 34 16.15 19.65 -0.64
CA ALA A 34 17.10 19.80 -1.73
C ALA A 34 18.43 20.32 -1.17
N PRO A 35 19.47 19.47 -1.01
CA PRO A 35 20.74 19.88 -0.44
C PRO A 35 21.43 21.01 -1.22
N THR A 36 21.27 21.05 -2.54
CA THR A 36 21.81 22.11 -3.41
C THR A 36 20.90 23.34 -3.49
N GLY A 37 19.77 23.35 -2.79
CA GLY A 37 18.72 24.36 -2.96
C GLY A 37 17.90 24.19 -4.26
N ASN A 38 18.31 23.26 -5.15
CA ASN A 38 17.63 22.99 -6.42
C ASN A 38 17.18 21.51 -6.51
N PRO A 39 15.89 21.20 -6.29
CA PRO A 39 15.37 19.83 -6.39
C PRO A 39 15.45 19.23 -7.80
N ARG A 40 15.66 20.07 -8.84
CA ARG A 40 15.91 19.55 -10.20
C ARG A 40 17.26 18.84 -10.30
N GLU A 41 18.23 19.20 -9.48
CA GLU A 41 19.56 18.59 -9.45
C GLU A 41 19.61 17.44 -8.44
N THR A 42 19.31 17.74 -7.18
CA THR A 42 19.36 16.79 -6.08
C THR A 42 18.20 16.99 -5.12
N GLU A 43 17.55 15.90 -4.72
CA GLU A 43 16.49 15.94 -3.71
C GLU A 43 16.48 14.65 -2.89
N ILE A 44 16.12 14.80 -1.62
CA ILE A 44 15.65 13.72 -0.76
C ILE A 44 14.17 13.95 -0.53
N LEU A 45 13.36 12.97 -0.93
CA LEU A 45 11.93 12.94 -0.69
C LEU A 45 11.64 11.86 0.35
N LEU A 46 11.05 12.25 1.47
CA LEU A 46 10.49 11.35 2.46
C LEU A 46 8.97 11.44 2.38
N GLN A 47 8.30 10.30 2.36
CA GLN A 47 6.85 10.24 2.42
C GLN A 47 6.40 9.05 3.27
N GLY A 48 5.29 9.19 3.96
CA GLY A 48 4.69 8.11 4.70
C GLY A 48 3.19 8.31 4.88
N GLU A 49 2.52 7.22 5.18
CA GLU A 49 1.09 7.20 5.46
C GLU A 49 0.84 6.19 6.58
N TYR A 50 -0.14 6.51 7.43
CA TYR A 50 -0.68 5.61 8.43
C TYR A 50 -2.20 5.58 8.28
N PHE A 51 -2.80 4.40 8.38
CA PHE A 51 -4.24 4.23 8.41
C PHE A 51 -4.65 3.31 9.55
N TRP A 52 -5.86 3.54 10.05
CA TRP A 52 -6.52 2.72 11.06
C TRP A 52 -7.97 2.51 10.64
N ARG A 53 -8.43 1.26 10.66
CA ARG A 53 -9.77 0.85 10.23
C ARG A 53 -10.44 0.05 11.34
N ASN A 54 -11.69 0.36 11.63
CA ASN A 54 -12.57 -0.44 12.49
C ASN A 54 -13.74 -0.97 11.66
N GLU A 55 -14.06 -2.24 11.84
CA GLU A 55 -15.22 -2.87 11.20
C GLU A 55 -16.10 -3.50 12.27
N GLU A 56 -17.35 -3.06 12.33
CA GLU A 56 -18.37 -3.54 13.26
C GLU A 56 -19.52 -4.14 12.44
N GLY A 57 -19.76 -5.44 12.57
CA GLY A 57 -20.73 -6.15 11.74
C GLY A 57 -20.61 -7.66 11.84
N ALA A 58 -20.70 -8.33 10.70
CA ALA A 58 -20.50 -9.76 10.61
C ALA A 58 -19.79 -10.14 9.31
N TYR A 59 -18.96 -11.18 9.40
CA TYR A 59 -18.34 -11.85 8.28
C TYR A 59 -18.98 -13.20 8.00
N THR A 60 -18.87 -13.67 6.76
CA THR A 60 -19.17 -15.04 6.36
C THR A 60 -18.13 -15.48 5.37
N ASP A 61 -17.48 -16.61 5.64
CA ASP A 61 -16.60 -17.29 4.70
C ASP A 61 -17.31 -18.56 4.23
N THR A 62 -17.60 -18.60 2.93
CA THR A 62 -18.34 -19.69 2.30
C THR A 62 -17.48 -20.94 2.06
N ASP A 63 -16.16 -20.78 1.93
CA ASP A 63 -15.21 -21.90 1.76
C ASP A 63 -14.95 -22.59 3.10
N ALA A 64 -14.75 -21.79 4.16
CA ALA A 64 -14.62 -22.29 5.53
C ALA A 64 -15.96 -22.61 6.21
N ALA A 65 -17.10 -22.37 5.54
CA ALA A 65 -18.45 -22.61 6.03
C ALA A 65 -18.74 -22.02 7.42
N THR A 66 -18.25 -20.81 7.71
CA THR A 66 -18.31 -20.19 9.05
C THR A 66 -19.71 -19.80 9.48
N GLY A 67 -20.63 -19.62 8.51
CA GLY A 67 -21.88 -18.89 8.71
C GLY A 67 -21.62 -17.42 9.02
N SER A 68 -22.65 -16.71 9.50
CA SER A 68 -22.54 -15.30 9.87
C SER A 68 -21.93 -15.18 11.27
N VAL A 69 -20.69 -14.69 11.34
CA VAL A 69 -19.92 -14.52 12.57
C VAL A 69 -19.79 -13.03 12.90
N PRO A 70 -20.25 -12.57 14.07
CA PRO A 70 -20.06 -11.19 14.51
C PRO A 70 -18.59 -10.80 14.55
N PHE A 71 -18.28 -9.58 14.13
CA PHE A 71 -16.94 -9.03 14.06
C PHE A 71 -16.97 -7.57 14.52
N ASP A 72 -16.15 -7.24 15.51
CA ASP A 72 -15.90 -5.87 15.98
C ASP A 72 -14.43 -5.76 16.34
N GLU A 73 -13.62 -5.47 15.33
CA GLU A 73 -12.17 -5.42 15.45
C GLU A 73 -11.59 -4.29 14.61
N HIS A 74 -10.33 -3.97 14.89
CA HIS A 74 -9.58 -2.96 14.17
C HIS A 74 -8.32 -3.52 13.53
N SER A 75 -7.96 -2.94 12.39
CA SER A 75 -6.73 -3.22 11.65
C SER A 75 -6.05 -1.90 11.33
N ASP A 76 -4.74 -1.84 11.43
CA ASP A 76 -3.97 -0.65 11.07
C ASP A 76 -2.73 -0.99 10.28
N GLY A 77 -2.18 0.02 9.61
CA GLY A 77 -1.03 -0.18 8.75
C GLY A 77 -0.39 1.13 8.33
N TRP A 78 0.84 1.02 7.85
CA TRP A 78 1.62 2.16 7.44
C TRP A 78 2.63 1.82 6.38
N TYR A 79 3.14 2.86 5.73
CA TYR A 79 4.36 2.77 4.96
C TYR A 79 5.24 3.99 5.18
N LEU A 80 6.54 3.78 4.97
CA LEU A 80 7.54 4.85 4.89
C LEU A 80 8.36 4.63 3.62
N GLN A 81 8.57 5.70 2.87
CA GLN A 81 9.36 5.68 1.66
C GLN A 81 10.36 6.84 1.65
N GLY A 82 11.61 6.51 1.32
CA GLY A 82 12.65 7.47 1.00
C GLY A 82 13.02 7.37 -0.46
N VAL A 83 13.17 8.50 -1.14
CA VAL A 83 13.67 8.59 -2.51
C VAL A 83 14.80 9.60 -2.53
N TYR A 84 15.95 9.18 -3.05
CA TYR A 84 17.11 10.03 -3.24
C TYR A 84 17.39 10.21 -4.73
N LYS A 85 17.26 11.45 -5.18
CA LYS A 85 17.69 11.91 -6.49
C LYS A 85 19.10 12.49 -6.35
N PHE A 86 20.08 11.76 -6.86
CA PHE A 86 21.49 12.12 -6.78
C PHE A 86 22.03 12.76 -8.06
N LEU A 87 21.29 12.65 -9.17
CA LEU A 87 21.55 13.33 -10.43
C LEU A 87 20.23 13.80 -11.05
N PRO A 88 20.24 14.80 -11.95
CA PRO A 88 19.02 15.31 -12.60
C PRO A 88 18.13 14.21 -13.21
N GLN A 89 18.75 13.15 -13.71
CA GLN A 89 18.07 12.04 -14.39
C GLN A 89 17.89 10.79 -13.52
N TRP A 90 18.59 10.66 -12.39
CA TRP A 90 18.62 9.41 -11.62
C TRP A 90 18.08 9.58 -10.21
N ARG A 91 17.24 8.63 -9.80
CA ARG A 91 16.83 8.49 -8.40
C ARG A 91 16.73 7.03 -8.01
N ILE A 92 17.06 6.75 -6.77
CA ILE A 92 16.84 5.47 -6.12
C ILE A 92 15.87 5.67 -4.96
N GLY A 93 15.16 4.62 -4.57
CA GLY A 93 14.23 4.69 -3.47
C GLY A 93 14.02 3.36 -2.80
N TYR A 94 13.56 3.44 -1.56
CA TYR A 94 13.18 2.30 -0.75
C TYR A 94 11.86 2.61 -0.05
N ARG A 95 10.95 1.64 -0.06
CA ARG A 95 9.69 1.68 0.68
C ARG A 95 9.60 0.44 1.56
N TYR A 96 9.21 0.65 2.80
CA TYR A 96 8.78 -0.40 3.71
C TYR A 96 7.31 -0.18 4.07
N SER A 97 6.52 -1.24 4.03
CA SER A 97 5.10 -1.21 4.42
C SER A 97 4.81 -2.35 5.38
N ARG A 98 3.90 -2.11 6.33
CA ARG A 98 3.44 -3.10 7.30
C ARG A 98 1.94 -2.93 7.55
N LEU A 99 1.25 -4.06 7.68
CA LEU A 99 -0.12 -4.15 8.15
C LEU A 99 -0.14 -4.96 9.45
N ASP A 100 -0.78 -4.44 10.48
CA ASP A 100 -1.08 -5.17 11.70
C ASP A 100 -2.49 -5.77 11.58
N SER A 101 -2.54 -7.10 11.54
CA SER A 101 -3.76 -7.86 11.30
C SER A 101 -4.66 -7.85 12.55
N PRO A 102 -5.99 -7.77 12.39
CA PRO A 102 -6.90 -7.89 13.52
C PRO A 102 -6.86 -9.31 14.09
N SER A 103 -7.20 -9.45 15.37
CA SER A 103 -7.63 -10.74 15.89
C SER A 103 -8.90 -11.19 15.18
N VAL A 104 -9.10 -12.50 15.08
CA VAL A 104 -10.36 -13.07 14.61
C VAL A 104 -11.12 -13.73 15.77
N PRO A 105 -12.46 -13.59 15.83
CA PRO A 105 -13.28 -14.35 16.76
C PRO A 105 -13.19 -15.86 16.46
N VAL A 106 -13.50 -16.69 17.46
CA VAL A 106 -13.41 -18.17 17.37
C VAL A 106 -14.11 -18.75 16.14
N GLY A 107 -15.24 -18.17 15.71
CA GLY A 107 -15.99 -18.63 14.54
C GLY A 107 -15.32 -18.36 13.19
N LEU A 108 -14.24 -17.58 13.15
CA LEU A 108 -13.46 -17.25 11.95
C LEU A 108 -12.04 -17.82 11.97
N VAL A 109 -11.68 -18.60 13.01
CA VAL A 109 -10.37 -19.27 13.06
C VAL A 109 -10.24 -20.25 11.89
N GLY A 110 -9.12 -20.17 11.17
CA GLY A 110 -8.86 -20.95 9.96
C GLY A 110 -9.63 -20.52 8.71
N SER A 111 -10.40 -19.41 8.78
CA SER A 111 -11.00 -18.77 7.59
C SER A 111 -9.98 -17.91 6.85
N ALA A 112 -10.34 -17.40 5.67
CA ALA A 112 -9.51 -16.44 4.93
C ALA A 112 -9.25 -15.11 5.66
N LEU A 113 -9.94 -14.86 6.79
CA LEU A 113 -9.74 -13.68 7.64
C LEU A 113 -8.71 -13.94 8.76
N ASP A 114 -8.40 -15.20 9.05
CA ASP A 114 -7.45 -15.56 10.09
C ASP A 114 -6.02 -15.33 9.61
N SER A 115 -5.33 -14.39 10.23
CA SER A 115 -3.95 -14.07 9.92
C SER A 115 -2.94 -15.09 10.49
N ASP A 116 -3.38 -16.03 11.32
CA ASP A 116 -2.53 -17.00 12.04
C ASP A 116 -1.36 -16.31 12.79
N GLY A 117 -1.67 -15.12 13.34
CA GLY A 117 -0.73 -14.27 14.07
C GLY A 117 0.33 -13.58 13.20
N HIS A 118 0.12 -13.53 11.88
CA HIS A 118 1.04 -12.89 10.94
C HIS A 118 0.63 -11.45 10.62
N ASN A 119 1.62 -10.57 10.60
CA ASN A 119 1.46 -9.17 10.21
C ASN A 119 2.17 -8.96 8.87
N PRO A 120 1.42 -8.71 7.77
CA PRO A 120 2.00 -8.58 6.45
C PRO A 120 3.05 -7.47 6.35
N THR A 121 4.14 -7.75 5.63
CA THR A 121 5.20 -6.77 5.37
C THR A 121 5.61 -6.77 3.91
N ALA A 122 5.98 -5.60 3.39
CA ALA A 122 6.49 -5.46 2.03
C ALA A 122 7.72 -4.52 2.00
N HIS A 123 8.75 -4.95 1.28
CA HIS A 123 9.94 -4.19 0.97
C HIS A 123 9.97 -3.90 -0.53
N ALA A 124 10.17 -2.65 -0.93
CA ALA A 124 10.30 -2.28 -2.33
C ALA A 124 11.53 -1.41 -2.56
N LEU A 125 12.38 -1.82 -3.49
CA LEU A 125 13.51 -1.04 -3.99
C LEU A 125 13.19 -0.53 -5.38
N MET A 126 13.49 0.74 -5.65
CA MET A 126 13.29 1.34 -6.97
C MET A 126 14.54 2.06 -7.47
N ALA A 127 14.75 2.00 -8.78
CA ALA A 127 15.69 2.82 -9.51
C ALA A 127 15.01 3.40 -10.75
N ASP A 128 15.04 4.72 -10.87
CA ASP A 128 14.46 5.42 -12.01
C ASP A 128 15.54 6.16 -12.81
N TRP A 129 15.43 6.07 -14.12
CA TRP A 129 16.12 6.91 -15.07
C TRP A 129 15.11 7.76 -15.86
N THR A 130 15.24 9.07 -15.77
CA THR A 130 14.38 10.04 -16.46
C THR A 130 15.11 10.54 -17.70
N ASN A 131 14.68 10.08 -18.87
CA ASN A 131 15.29 10.42 -20.16
C ASN A 131 14.95 11.86 -20.58
N SER A 132 13.68 12.26 -20.38
CA SER A 132 13.16 13.58 -20.75
C SER A 132 12.07 14.02 -19.77
N GLU A 133 11.51 15.22 -19.96
CA GLU A 133 10.34 15.68 -19.19
C GLU A 133 9.10 14.79 -19.36
N PHE A 134 9.08 13.96 -20.42
CA PHE A 134 7.92 13.15 -20.80
C PHE A 134 8.14 11.65 -20.62
N SER A 135 9.34 11.19 -20.30
CA SER A 135 9.65 9.76 -20.27
C SER A 135 10.60 9.34 -19.14
N ARG A 136 10.27 8.21 -18.53
CA ARG A 136 11.02 7.59 -17.43
C ARG A 136 11.01 6.08 -17.58
N LEU A 137 12.18 5.46 -17.36
CA LEU A 137 12.31 4.04 -17.11
C LEU A 137 12.39 3.80 -15.59
N ARG A 138 11.63 2.85 -15.07
CA ARG A 138 11.65 2.42 -13.66
C ARG A 138 11.93 0.94 -13.58
N LEU A 139 12.94 0.58 -12.80
CA LEU A 139 13.15 -0.78 -12.31
C LEU A 139 12.71 -0.83 -10.85
N GLN A 140 11.91 -1.81 -10.49
CA GLN A 140 11.45 -2.04 -9.12
C GLN A 140 11.60 -3.51 -8.75
N TYR A 141 12.06 -3.77 -7.53
CA TYR A 141 12.08 -5.09 -6.92
C TYR A 141 11.22 -5.04 -5.65
N ASN A 142 10.31 -6.00 -5.49
CA ASN A 142 9.49 -6.16 -4.30
C ASN A 142 9.81 -7.50 -3.64
N HIS A 143 9.85 -7.49 -2.30
CA HIS A 143 9.88 -8.69 -1.46
C HIS A 143 8.75 -8.59 -0.44
N GLU A 144 7.80 -9.52 -0.49
CA GLU A 144 6.54 -9.45 0.25
C GLU A 144 6.34 -10.71 1.10
N ARG A 145 5.79 -10.51 2.30
CA ARG A 145 5.34 -11.58 3.21
C ARG A 145 3.89 -11.31 3.55
N THR A 146 2.98 -11.74 2.68
CA THR A 146 1.54 -11.48 2.79
C THR A 146 0.83 -12.43 3.75
N GLU A 147 1.36 -13.64 3.90
CA GLU A 147 0.82 -14.69 4.77
C GLU A 147 1.93 -15.41 5.53
N LYS A 148 1.55 -16.18 6.55
CA LYS A 148 2.50 -16.93 7.36
C LYS A 148 3.22 -18.00 6.54
N GLY A 149 4.53 -17.89 6.45
CA GLY A 149 5.37 -18.83 5.69
C GLY A 149 5.38 -18.62 4.18
N GLY A 150 4.64 -17.62 3.68
CA GLY A 150 4.69 -17.17 2.28
C GLY A 150 5.69 -16.03 2.10
N GLU A 151 6.57 -16.17 1.11
CA GLU A 151 7.43 -15.09 0.61
C GLU A 151 7.24 -14.97 -0.91
N ASP A 152 7.14 -13.75 -1.41
CA ASP A 152 7.03 -13.46 -2.84
C ASP A 152 8.05 -12.41 -3.29
N ASP A 153 8.68 -12.64 -4.43
CA ASP A 153 9.71 -11.81 -5.02
C ASP A 153 9.31 -11.38 -6.44
N GLN A 154 9.20 -10.08 -6.66
CA GLN A 154 8.75 -9.53 -7.94
C GLN A 154 9.78 -8.55 -8.51
N ILE A 155 10.04 -8.65 -9.82
CA ILE A 155 10.83 -7.66 -10.55
C ILE A 155 9.95 -7.03 -11.63
N LEU A 156 9.84 -5.70 -11.61
CA LEU A 156 9.04 -4.92 -12.54
C LEU A 156 9.95 -3.94 -13.30
N LEU A 157 9.84 -3.96 -14.63
CA LEU A 157 10.43 -2.95 -15.50
C LEU A 157 9.30 -2.16 -16.18
N GLN A 158 9.28 -0.85 -15.98
CA GLN A 158 8.22 0.02 -16.46
C GLN A 158 8.80 1.14 -17.33
N TYR A 159 8.24 1.31 -18.53
CA TYR A 159 8.44 2.50 -19.34
C TYR A 159 7.22 3.43 -19.17
N VAL A 160 7.42 4.56 -18.51
CA VAL A 160 6.38 5.54 -18.20
C VAL A 160 6.51 6.72 -19.15
N MET A 161 5.45 6.98 -19.93
CA MET A 161 5.39 8.07 -20.89
C MET A 161 4.20 8.98 -20.58
N SER A 162 4.43 10.29 -20.55
CA SER A 162 3.39 11.31 -20.40
C SER A 162 3.15 12.01 -21.73
N ILE A 163 1.91 12.04 -22.20
CA ILE A 163 1.51 12.69 -23.46
C ILE A 163 0.66 13.91 -23.10
N GLY A 164 1.09 15.11 -23.50
CA GLY A 164 0.36 16.35 -23.23
C GLY A 164 0.95 17.56 -23.96
N ALA A 165 0.16 18.63 -24.13
CA ALA A 165 0.62 19.87 -24.73
C ALA A 165 1.61 20.59 -23.80
N HIS A 166 2.85 20.74 -24.26
CA HIS A 166 3.86 21.54 -23.58
C HIS A 166 3.70 23.01 -24.01
N GLY A 167 3.45 23.91 -23.06
CA GLY A 167 3.47 25.35 -23.32
C GLY A 167 4.90 25.83 -23.56
N ALA A 168 5.18 26.46 -24.71
CA ALA A 168 6.51 26.93 -25.11
C ALA A 168 7.27 27.55 -23.93
N HIS A 169 8.45 27.02 -23.59
CA HIS A 169 9.34 27.68 -22.63
C HIS A 169 9.66 29.08 -23.18
N LYS A 170 9.27 30.14 -22.46
CA LYS A 170 9.83 31.46 -22.69
C LYS A 170 11.29 31.42 -22.20
N TYR A 171 12.20 31.64 -23.14
CA TYR A 171 13.61 31.93 -22.89
C TYR A 171 13.75 33.20 -22.04
#